data_AF-A0A520HNA0-F1
#
_entry.id   AF-A0A520HNA0-F1
#
_cell.length_a   1.000
_cell.length_b   1.000
_cell.length_c   1.000
_cell.angle_alpha   90.00
_cell.angle_beta   90.00
_cell.angle_gamma   90.00
#
_symmetry.space_group_name_H-M   'P 1'
#
loop_
_entity.id
_entity.type
_entity.pdbx_description
1 polymer ?
#
loop_
_entity_poly.entity_id
_entity_poly.type
_entity_poly.pdbx_seq_one_letter_code
_entity_poly.pdbx_strand_id
1 'polypeptide(L)' 'MRPFVGASIAVIRGDRVLLAARANAPMRGVWTLPGGLVEAGEAIADAALRELKEEVGLDAEMIG' A
#
# COMPACT_ATOMS: atom_id res chain seq x y z
N MET A 1 0.07 7.15 -24.07
CA MET A 1 0.47 6.77 -22.69
C MET A 1 -0.73 6.12 -22.04
N ARG A 2 -0.61 4.93 -21.44
CA ARG A 2 -1.71 4.30 -20.69
C ARG A 2 -1.52 4.63 -19.21
N PRO A 3 -2.50 5.25 -18.53
CA PRO A 3 -2.38 5.50 -17.10
C PRO A 3 -2.44 4.17 -16.33
N PHE A 4 -1.71 4.10 -15.22
CA PHE A 4 -1.84 3.04 -14.24
C PHE A 4 -2.54 3.60 -13.01
N VAL A 5 -3.41 2.80 -12.39
CA VAL A 5 -4.08 3.15 -11.13
C VAL A 5 -3.27 2.50 -10.01
N GLY A 6 -2.85 3.31 -9.04
CA GLY A 6 -2.17 2.83 -7.84
C GLY A 6 -3.01 3.13 -6.60
N ALA A 7 -2.87 2.29 -5.58
CA ALA A 7 -3.48 2.47 -4.27
C ALA A 7 -2.38 2.48 -3.20
N SER A 8 -2.57 3.26 -2.15
CA SER A 8 -1.68 3.28 -0.98
C SER A 8 -2.52 3.37 0.29
N ILE A 9 -2.05 2.75 1.37
CA ILE A 9 -2.80 2.64 2.63
C ILE A 9 -2.03 3.25 3.80
N ALA A 10 -2.71 4.06 4.61
CA ALA A 10 -2.20 4.55 5.87
C ALA A 10 -2.77 3.70 7.01
N VAL A 11 -1.95 2.82 7.57
CA VAL A 11 -2.32 2.04 8.76
C VAL A 11 -1.99 2.86 10.00
N ILE A 12 -3.01 3.19 10.78
CA ILE A 12 -2.89 4.03 11.98
C ILE A 12 -3.01 3.16 13.24
N ARG A 13 -2.10 3.37 14.20
CA ARG A 13 -2.20 2.79 15.55
C ARG A 13 -1.87 3.87 16.58
N GLY A 14 -2.92 4.39 17.23
CA GLY A 14 -2.77 5.53 18.15
C GLY A 14 -2.29 6.77 17.39
N ASP A 15 -1.14 7.31 17.78
CA ASP A 15 -0.49 8.48 17.18
C ASP A 15 0.54 8.13 16.09
N ARG A 16 0.61 6.85 15.68
CA ARG A 16 1.61 6.35 14.73
C ARG A 16 0.98 5.94 13.41
N VAL A 17 1.74 6.16 12.33
CA VAL A 17 1.46 5.63 10.99
C VAL A 17 2.55 4.63 10.59
N LEU A 18 2.14 3.55 9.93
CA LEU A 18 3.05 2.57 9.35
C LEU A 18 3.65 3.11 8.03
N LEU A 19 4.97 3.04 7.91
CA LEU A 19 5.70 3.23 6.65
C LEU A 19 6.51 1.98 6.34
N ALA A 20 6.67 1.67 5.06
CA ALA A 20 7.56 0.63 4.56
C ALA A 20 8.73 1.27 3.81
N ALA A 21 9.94 0.76 4.02
CA ALA A 21 11.09 1.15 3.22
C ALA A 21 11.12 0.32 1.94
N ARG A 22 11.15 0.99 0.78
CA ARG A 22 11.18 0.29 -0.51
C ARG A 22 12.40 -0.63 -0.60
N ALA A 23 12.17 -1.92 -0.84
CA ALA A 23 13.24 -2.91 -0.96
C ALA A 23 14.00 -2.80 -2.31
N ASN A 24 13.32 -2.30 -3.35
CA ASN A 24 13.80 -2.37 -4.73
C ASN A 24 13.98 -1.00 -5.37
N ALA A 25 14.84 -0.93 -6.39
CA ALA A 25 15.00 0.25 -7.22
C ALA A 25 13.78 0.40 -8.17
N PRO A 26 13.44 1.63 -8.61
CA PRO A 26 14.01 2.90 -8.16
C PRO A 26 13.55 3.24 -6.73
N MET A 27 14.29 4.13 -6.06
CA MET A 27 13.98 4.63 -4.70
C MET A 27 14.11 3.60 -3.57
N ARG A 28 15.03 2.64 -3.70
CA ARG A 28 15.38 1.73 -2.60
C ARG A 28 15.73 2.52 -1.34
N GLY A 29 15.19 2.11 -0.19
CA GLY A 29 15.41 2.73 1.12
C GLY A 29 14.57 3.97 1.42
N VAL A 30 13.80 4.49 0.45
CA VAL A 30 12.83 5.55 0.70
C VAL A 30 11.64 4.98 1.45
N TRP A 31 11.21 5.69 2.50
CA TRP A 31 10.02 5.37 3.29
C TRP A 31 8.76 5.88 2.60
N THR A 32 7.80 5.01 2.37
CA THR A 32 6.50 5.33 1.76
C THR A 32 5.37 4.63 2.52
N LEU A 33 4.13 5.03 2.23
CA LEU A 33 2.99 4.16 2.56
C LEU A 33 3.13 2.84 1.80
N PRO A 34 2.71 1.70 2.39
CA PRO A 34 2.53 0.46 1.65
C PRO A 34 1.51 0.65 0.53
N GLY A 35 1.73 -0.02 -0.59
CA GLY A 35 0.83 0.07 -1.73
C GLY A 35 1.44 -0.28 -3.07
N GLY A 36 0.56 -0.49 -4.04
CA GLY A 36 0.93 -0.98 -5.35
C GLY A 36 -0.11 -0.69 -6.41
N LEU A 37 -0.11 -1.50 -7.45
CA LEU A 37 -1.00 -1.33 -8.60
C LEU A 37 -2.36 -1.96 -8.29
N VAL A 38 -3.42 -1.29 -8.73
CA VAL A 38 -4.76 -1.85 -8.73
C VAL A 38 -4.91 -2.79 -9.92
N GLU A 39 -5.32 -4.02 -9.67
CA GLU A 39 -5.57 -5.00 -10.71
C GLU A 39 -6.88 -4.72 -11.47
N ALA A 40 -7.00 -5.25 -12.68
CA ALA A 40 -8.19 -5.02 -13.51
C ALA A 40 -9.43 -5.66 -12.87
N GLY A 41 -10.41 -4.83 -12.50
CA GLY A 41 -11.65 -5.27 -11.85
C GLY A 41 -11.56 -5.35 -10.32
N GLU A 42 -10.40 -5.03 -9.73
CA GLU A 42 -10.19 -4.97 -8.29
C GLU A 42 -10.71 -3.64 -7.72
N ALA A 43 -11.37 -3.68 -6.55
CA ALA A 43 -11.71 -2.44 -5.86
C ALA A 43 -10.45 -1.80 -5.27
N ILE A 44 -10.40 -0.46 -5.26
CA ILE A 44 -9.22 0.28 -4.78
C ILE A 44 -8.87 -0.10 -3.32
N ALA A 45 -9.88 -0.30 -2.48
CA ALA A 45 -9.71 -0.70 -1.09
C ALA A 45 -9.12 -2.12 -0.97
N ASP A 46 -9.61 -3.06 -1.78
CA ASP A 46 -9.13 -4.45 -1.80
C ASP A 46 -7.67 -4.51 -2.26
N ALA A 47 -7.31 -3.74 -3.30
CA ALA A 47 -5.94 -3.60 -3.76
C ALA A 47 -5.02 -3.09 -2.63
N ALA A 48 -5.45 -2.06 -1.91
CA ALA A 48 -4.68 -1.49 -0.81
C ALA A 48 -4.45 -2.47 0.35
N LEU A 49 -5.47 -3.27 0.70
CA LEU A 49 -5.38 -4.30 1.73
C LEU A 49 -4.52 -5.48 1.29
N ARG A 50 -4.64 -5.93 0.03
CA ARG A 50 -3.80 -6.99 -0.55
C ARG A 50 -2.32 -6.58 -0.52
N GLU A 51 -2.00 -5.38 -1.00
CA GLU A 51 -0.63 -4.86 -1.03
C GLU A 51 -0.06 -4.71 0.39
N LEU A 52 -0.85 -4.24 1.36
CA LEU A 52 -0.42 -4.21 2.76
C LEU A 52 -0.01 -5.60 3.27
N LYS A 53 -0.80 -6.62 2.94
CA LYS A 53 -0.55 -7.99 3.35
C LYS A 53 0.71 -8.55 2.69
N GLU A 54 0.89 -8.29 1.40
CA GLU A 54 2.05 -8.78 0.63
C GLU A 54 3.36 -8.09 1.04
N GLU A 55 3.36 -6.76 1.20
CA GLU A 55 4.57 -5.99 1.48
C GLU A 55 4.97 -6.03 2.96
N VAL A 56 3.99 -6.07 3.88
CA VAL A 56 4.25 -5.90 5.33
C VAL A 56 3.70 -7.05 6.17
N GLY A 57 2.92 -7.98 5.60
CA GLY A 57 2.41 -9.16 6.31
C GLY A 57 1.22 -8.90 7.24
N LEU A 58 0.69 -7.67 7.27
CA LEU A 58 -0.35 -7.25 8.20
C LEU A 58 -1.75 -7.34 7.58
N ASP A 59 -2.73 -7.66 8.42
CA ASP A 59 -4.16 -7.53 8.11
C ASP A 59 -4.70 -6.25 8.77
N ALA A 60 -5.62 -5.57 8.10
CA ALA A 60 -6.24 -4.33 8.58
C ALA A 60 -7.70 -4.24 8.10
N GLU A 61 -8.45 -3.30 8.68
CA GLU A 61 -9.83 -2.98 8.30
C GLU A 61 -9.91 -1.54 7.81
N MET A 62 -10.70 -1.30 6.77
CA MET A 62 -10.98 0.04 6.28
C MET A 62 -11.96 0.76 7.21
N ILE A 63 -11.55 1.91 7.72
CA ILE A 63 -12.35 2.72 8.64
C ILE A 63 -12.98 3.97 7.98
N GLY A 64 -12.88 4.08 6.64
CA GLY A 64 -13.40 5.18 5.83
C GLY A 64 -13.42 4.87 4.34
#